data_AF-A0A1B6CL98-F1
#
_entry.id   AF-A0A1B6CL98-F1
#
_cell.length_a   1.000
_cell.length_b   1.000
_cell.length_c   1.000
_cell.angle_alpha   90.00
_cell.angle_beta   90.00
_cell.angle_gamma   90.00
#
_symmetry.space_group_name_H-M   'P 1'
#
loop_
_entity.id
_entity.type
_entity.pdbx_description
1 polymer ?
#
loop_
_entity_poly.entity_id
_entity_poly.type
_entity_poly.pdbx_seq_one_letter_code
_entity_poly.pdbx_strand_id
1 'polypeptide(L)'
;MKWNGVLVGVLLLITVVFAEGEIWEEDEKEVLIRSERGTKANKEPCRYEKGSWSECDTKTNMRSRTLTLKDRKKSDASGTMATCELTKTIQKKCKKGARRNRQ
;
A
#
# COMPACT_ATOMS: atom_id res chain seq x y z
N MET A 1 -43.68 -2.67 58.45
CA MET A 1 -42.74 -3.74 58.04
C MET A 1 -42.88 -4.18 56.57
N LYS A 2 -43.44 -3.36 55.65
CA LYS A 2 -43.57 -3.72 54.22
C LYS A 2 -42.58 -2.99 53.30
N TRP A 3 -41.93 -1.93 53.79
CA TRP A 3 -40.96 -1.14 53.01
C TRP A 3 -39.54 -1.70 53.04
N ASN A 4 -39.18 -2.43 54.10
CA ASN A 4 -37.84 -3.02 54.23
C ASN A 4 -37.57 -4.05 53.12
N GLY A 5 -38.58 -4.85 52.74
CA GLY A 5 -38.45 -5.80 51.63
C GLY A 5 -38.28 -5.12 50.26
N VAL A 6 -38.93 -3.97 50.06
CA VAL A 6 -38.78 -3.17 48.84
C VAL A 6 -37.39 -2.55 48.77
N LEU A 7 -36.89 -2.00 49.88
CA LEU A 7 -35.55 -1.41 49.94
C LEU A 7 -34.45 -2.45 49.70
N VAL A 8 -34.59 -3.65 50.27
CA VAL A 8 -33.63 -4.75 50.02
C VAL A 8 -33.70 -5.22 48.55
N GLY A 9 -34.90 -5.32 47.98
CA GLY A 9 -35.07 -5.67 46.56
C GLY A 9 -34.44 -4.64 45.62
N VAL A 10 -34.60 -3.34 45.92
CA VAL A 10 -34.00 -2.26 45.13
C VAL A 10 -32.48 -2.24 45.28
N LEU A 11 -31.96 -2.43 46.50
CA LEU A 11 -30.51 -2.53 46.73
C LEU A 11 -29.90 -3.73 45.99
N LEU A 12 -30.55 -4.89 46.00
CA LEU A 12 -30.10 -6.07 45.24
C LEU A 12 -30.10 -5.79 43.74
N LEU A 13 -31.14 -5.16 43.20
CA LEU A 13 -31.20 -4.78 41.78
C LEU A 13 -30.08 -3.80 41.42
N ILE A 14 -29.80 -2.80 42.26
CA ILE A 14 -28.70 -1.86 42.04
C ILE A 14 -27.35 -2.61 42.02
N THR A 15 -27.11 -3.53 42.97
CA THR A 15 -25.85 -4.30 42.98
C THR A 15 -25.68 -5.19 41.74
N VAL A 16 -26.77 -5.76 41.20
CA VAL A 16 -26.72 -6.55 39.95
C VAL A 16 -26.41 -5.65 38.75
N VAL A 17 -26.99 -4.46 38.67
CA VAL A 17 -26.72 -3.50 37.58
C VAL A 17 -25.28 -2.99 37.62
N PHE A 18 -24.72 -2.75 38.80
CA PHE A 18 -23.34 -2.28 38.95
C PHE A 18 -22.28 -3.37 38.71
N ALA A 19 -22.64 -4.66 38.81
CA ALA A 19 -21.69 -5.77 38.65
C ALA A 19 -21.35 -6.12 37.18
N GLU A 20 -22.13 -5.64 36.20
CA GLU A 20 -21.86 -5.85 34.77
C GLU A 20 -21.24 -4.63 34.07
N GLY A 21 -20.73 -3.67 34.85
CA GLY A 21 -20.35 -2.35 34.36
C GLY A 21 -18.86 -2.05 34.20
N GLU A 22 -17.99 -3.05 34.05
CA GLU A 22 -16.63 -2.82 33.52
C GLU A 22 -16.66 -3.20 32.03
N ILE A 23 -17.41 -2.43 31.24
CA ILE A 23 -17.38 -2.52 29.79
C ILE A 23 -16.15 -1.72 29.34
N TRP A 24 -15.04 -2.44 29.19
CA TRP A 24 -13.84 -1.89 28.58
C TRP A 24 -14.21 -1.52 27.14
N GLU A 25 -14.34 -0.23 26.85
CA GLU A 25 -14.50 0.26 25.49
C GLU A 25 -13.15 0.06 24.79
N GLU A 26 -13.03 -1.08 24.10
CA GLU A 26 -11.85 -1.42 23.32
C GLU A 26 -11.80 -0.44 22.14
N ASP A 27 -10.85 0.50 22.18
CA ASP A 27 -10.55 1.47 21.12
C ASP A 27 -10.00 0.74 19.86
N GLU A 28 -10.83 -0.05 19.18
CA GLU A 28 -10.42 -0.94 18.08
C GLU A 28 -10.41 -0.25 16.70
N LYS A 29 -9.99 1.02 16.58
CA LYS A 29 -9.98 1.73 15.29
C LYS A 29 -8.64 2.35 14.91
N GLU A 30 -7.53 1.73 15.24
CA GLU A 30 -6.26 2.03 14.55
C GLU A 30 -6.16 1.27 13.22
N VAL A 31 -6.88 1.76 12.22
CA VAL A 31 -6.71 1.29 10.84
C VAL A 31 -5.38 1.85 10.32
N LEU A 32 -4.34 1.01 10.29
CA LEU A 32 -3.11 1.30 9.55
C LEU A 32 -3.45 1.35 8.06
N ILE A 33 -3.89 2.50 7.56
CA ILE A 33 -4.04 2.75 6.13
C ILE A 33 -2.64 2.75 5.54
N ARG A 34 -2.19 1.58 5.09
CA ARG A 34 -1.10 1.50 4.13
C ARG A 34 -1.62 2.20 2.89
N SER A 35 -1.30 3.49 2.74
CA SER A 35 -1.53 4.21 1.49
C SER A 35 -1.10 3.28 0.37
N GLU A 36 -2.06 2.82 -0.42
CA GLU A 36 -1.76 2.09 -1.63
C GLU A 36 -0.81 3.01 -2.36
N ARG A 37 0.47 2.60 -2.49
CA ARG A 37 1.44 3.33 -3.29
C ARG A 37 0.77 3.44 -4.63
N GLY A 38 0.18 4.61 -4.88
CA GLY A 38 -0.76 4.78 -5.97
C GLY A 38 -0.10 4.14 -7.16
N THR A 39 -0.74 3.12 -7.72
CA THR A 39 -0.39 2.73 -9.07
C THR A 39 -0.73 3.97 -9.85
N LYS A 40 0.25 4.88 -10.04
CA LYS A 40 0.23 5.81 -11.16
C LYS A 40 0.06 4.85 -12.31
N ALA A 41 -1.20 4.65 -12.72
CA ALA A 41 -1.54 4.11 -14.01
C ALA A 41 -0.84 5.11 -14.91
N ASN A 42 0.41 4.78 -15.29
CA ASN A 42 1.26 5.66 -16.05
C ASN A 42 0.42 5.97 -17.27
N LYS A 43 -0.14 7.17 -17.33
CA LYS A 43 -0.69 7.78 -18.55
C LYS A 43 0.48 8.12 -19.49
N GLU A 44 1.51 7.29 -19.49
CA GLU A 44 2.52 7.31 -20.54
C GLU A 44 1.84 6.65 -21.74
N PRO A 45 1.79 7.33 -22.89
CA PRO A 45 1.15 6.76 -24.06
C PRO A 45 1.87 5.46 -24.47
N CYS A 46 3.19 5.39 -24.28
CA CYS A 46 3.98 4.23 -24.67
C CYS A 46 4.15 3.23 -23.52
N ARG A 47 3.64 2.00 -23.69
CA ARG A 47 3.86 0.90 -22.74
C ARG A 47 5.08 0.06 -23.15
N TYR A 48 6.10 0.04 -22.31
CA TYR A 48 7.31 -0.76 -22.53
C TYR A 48 7.39 -1.96 -21.57
N GLU A 49 7.84 -3.08 -22.10
CA GLU A 49 8.32 -4.23 -21.35
C GLU A 49 9.75 -3.98 -20.85
N LYS A 50 10.04 -4.44 -19.63
CA LYS A 50 11.32 -4.18 -18.95
C LYS A 50 12.18 -5.43 -19.03
N GLY A 51 13.30 -5.34 -19.76
CA GLY A 51 14.32 -6.36 -19.73
C GLY A 51 15.08 -6.42 -18.39
N SER A 52 15.96 -7.42 -18.29
CA SER A 52 16.85 -7.62 -17.15
C SER A 52 17.85 -6.45 -17.02
N TRP A 53 18.21 -6.13 -15.78
CA TRP A 53 19.33 -5.21 -15.53
C TRP A 53 20.63 -5.89 -15.89
N SER A 54 21.52 -5.16 -16.57
CA SER A 54 22.92 -5.54 -16.70
C SER A 54 23.57 -5.63 -15.32
N GLU A 55 24.74 -6.28 -15.30
CA GLU A 55 25.64 -6.18 -14.16
C GLU A 55 26.03 -4.72 -13.91
N CYS A 56 26.44 -4.47 -12.66
CA CYS A 56 26.92 -3.16 -12.26
C CYS A 56 28.34 -2.97 -12.79
N ASP A 57 28.55 -1.94 -13.61
CA ASP A 57 29.89 -1.51 -13.96
C ASP A 57 30.54 -0.85 -12.74
N THR A 58 31.64 -1.44 -12.26
CA THR A 58 32.38 -0.99 -11.07
C THR A 58 33.06 0.36 -11.29
N LYS A 59 33.37 0.72 -12.54
CA LYS A 59 34.05 1.97 -12.88
C LYS A 59 33.10 3.16 -12.84
N THR A 60 31.89 3.00 -13.37
CA THR A 60 30.90 4.08 -13.49
C THR A 60 29.81 4.04 -12.41
N ASN A 61 29.74 2.94 -11.64
CA ASN A 61 28.66 2.67 -10.69
C ASN A 61 27.27 2.71 -11.34
N MET A 62 27.17 2.30 -12.61
CA MET A 62 25.92 2.28 -13.36
C MET A 62 25.57 0.88 -13.84
N ARG A 63 24.27 0.65 -14.01
CA ARG A 63 23.71 -0.50 -14.70
C ARG A 63 22.68 -0.03 -15.72
N SER A 64 22.61 -0.71 -16.85
CA SER A 64 21.67 -0.41 -17.92
C SER A 64 20.65 -1.52 -18.07
N ARG A 65 19.49 -1.21 -18.63
CA ARG A 65 18.57 -2.23 -19.15
C ARG A 65 17.86 -1.74 -20.39
N THR A 66 17.44 -2.68 -21.20
CA THR A 66 16.68 -2.45 -22.41
C THR A 66 15.18 -2.52 -22.12
N LEU A 67 14.43 -1.58 -22.69
CA LEU A 67 12.98 -1.49 -22.68
C LEU A 67 12.48 -1.75 -24.10
N THR A 68 11.63 -2.76 -24.28
CA THR A 68 11.03 -3.10 -25.58
C THR A 68 9.59 -2.63 -25.61
N LEU A 69 9.16 -1.99 -26.70
CA LEU A 69 7.80 -1.48 -26.84
C LEU A 69 6.82 -2.65 -26.96
N LYS A 70 5.87 -2.74 -26.02
CA LYS A 70 4.89 -3.84 -26.00
C LYS A 70 3.79 -3.63 -27.05
N ASP A 71 3.28 -2.40 -27.13
CA ASP A 71 2.21 -2.03 -28.03
C ASP A 71 2.65 -0.83 -28.87
N ARG A 72 2.79 -1.00 -30.20
CA ARG A 72 3.23 0.07 -31.12
C ARG A 72 2.19 1.17 -31.32
N LYS A 73 0.94 0.91 -30.94
CA LYS A 73 -0.19 1.80 -31.19
C LYS A 73 -0.85 2.15 -29.88
N LYS A 74 -0.55 3.34 -29.37
CA LYS A 74 -1.32 3.94 -28.30
C LYS A 74 -1.41 5.42 -28.56
N SER A 75 -2.55 5.80 -29.15
CA SER A 75 -2.99 7.19 -29.08
C SER A 75 -3.04 7.58 -27.61
N ASP A 76 -2.60 8.79 -27.30
CA ASP A 76 -2.99 9.37 -26.02
C ASP A 76 -4.54 9.43 -25.94
N ALA A 77 -5.08 9.68 -24.75
CA ALA A 77 -6.53 9.89 -24.59
C ALA A 77 -7.05 11.12 -25.39
N SER A 78 -6.15 11.87 -26.06
CA SER A 78 -6.41 13.04 -26.89
C SER A 78 -6.38 12.75 -28.40
N GLY A 79 -6.19 11.50 -28.82
CA GLY A 79 -6.19 11.12 -30.24
C GLY A 79 -4.90 11.47 -31.01
N THR A 80 -3.86 11.98 -30.34
CA THR A 80 -2.54 12.20 -30.96
C THR A 80 -1.75 10.89 -30.96
N MET A 81 -1.22 10.52 -32.13
CA MET A 81 -0.43 9.31 -32.28
C MET A 81 0.94 9.56 -31.66
N ALA A 82 1.13 9.14 -30.41
CA ALA A 82 2.43 9.24 -29.76
C ALA A 82 3.44 8.36 -30.51
N THR A 83 4.45 8.99 -31.13
CA THR A 83 5.57 8.26 -31.75
C THR A 83 6.43 7.64 -30.66
N CYS A 84 6.26 6.33 -30.44
CA CYS A 84 7.05 5.55 -29.49
C CYS A 84 8.24 4.90 -30.20
N GLU A 85 9.45 5.03 -29.64
CA GLU A 85 10.61 4.29 -30.14
C GLU A 85 10.45 2.79 -29.84
N LEU A 86 10.93 1.93 -30.73
CA LEU A 86 10.80 0.47 -30.57
C LEU A 86 11.54 -0.06 -29.34
N THR A 87 12.75 0.48 -29.10
CA THR A 87 13.66 0.01 -28.05
C THR A 87 14.31 1.22 -27.39
N LYS A 88 14.28 1.28 -26.07
CA LYS A 88 14.95 2.34 -25.28
C LYS A 88 15.88 1.74 -24.25
N THR A 89 17.01 2.39 -24.01
CA THR A 89 17.95 1.98 -22.95
C THR A 89 17.83 2.94 -21.78
N ILE A 90 17.67 2.41 -20.57
CA ILE A 90 17.71 3.22 -19.36
C ILE A 90 18.90 2.83 -18.50
N GLN A 91 19.48 3.83 -17.86
CA GLN A 91 20.60 3.65 -16.93
C GLN A 91 20.17 4.06 -15.53
N LYS A 92 20.65 3.32 -14.53
CA LYS A 92 20.48 3.67 -13.12
C LYS A 92 21.77 3.42 -12.37
N LYS A 93 22.01 4.23 -11.35
CA LYS A 93 23.08 3.98 -10.38
C LYS A 93 22.90 2.60 -9.73
N CYS A 94 24.00 1.92 -9.50
CA CYS A 94 24.00 0.66 -8.79
C CYS A 94 23.55 0.87 -7.35
N LYS A 95 22.84 -0.12 -6.80
CA LYS A 95 22.54 -0.10 -5.37
C LYS A 95 23.82 -0.43 -4.61
N LYS A 96 24.35 0.52 -3.83
CA LYS A 96 25.27 0.19 -2.74
C LYS A 96 24.46 -0.56 -1.67
N GLY A 97 24.81 -1.81 -1.41
CA GLY A 97 24.39 -2.63 -0.26
C GLY A 97 22.96 -2.40 0.26
N ALA A 98 21.96 -3.02 -0.37
CA ALA A 98 20.69 -3.30 0.30
C ALA A 98 20.16 -4.66 -0.14
N ARG A 99 20.78 -5.72 0.38
CA ARG A 99 20.14 -7.03 0.48
C ARG A 99 18.99 -6.91 1.50
N ARG A 100 17.84 -6.40 1.07
CA ARG A 100 16.59 -6.73 1.79
C ARG A 100 16.13 -8.04 1.20
N ASN A 101 16.59 -9.11 1.82
CA ASN A 101 16.02 -10.44 1.65
C ASN A 101 14.53 -10.30 2.00
N ARG A 102 13.66 -10.51 1.02
CA ARG A 102 12.23 -10.69 1.27
C ARG A 102 12.01 -12.18 1.13
N GLN A 103 12.27 -12.91 2.21
CA GLN A 103 11.59 -14.18 2.46
C GLN A 103 10.15 -13.86 2.84
#